data_AF-A0A163EUM4-F1
#
_entry.id   AF-A0A163EUM4-F1
#
_cell.length_a   1.000
_cell.length_b   1.000
_cell.length_c   1.000
_cell.angle_alpha   90.00
_cell.angle_beta   90.00
_cell.angle_gamma   90.00
#
_symmetry.space_group_name_H-M   'P 1'
#
loop_
_entity.id
_entity.type
_entity.pdbx_description
1 polymer ?
#
loop_
_entity_poly.entity_id
_entity_poly.type
_entity_poly.pdbx_seq_one_letter_code
_entity_poly.pdbx_strand_id
1 'polypeptide(L)'
;MKKVGMLALIGFIAGLVMIAVMKVIQWVTGSPAYVLLFNFDYIPVVNTWEPVWLVGFMFHNITCIASVVVLYYMLRPFGMENQIAPYIAVYSIGGGLLFSLTALSEQPPDFSDGEAWIWWTLGHAVFGWAVGGLIKRWISSSGLRRKEFVSINRA
;
A
#
# COMPACT_ATOMS: atom_id res chain seq x y z
N MET A 1 -16.36 -12.87 -5.47
CA MET A 1 -15.26 -12.87 -6.47
C MET A 1 -15.06 -11.53 -7.18
N LYS A 2 -16.08 -10.91 -7.81
CA LYS A 2 -15.90 -9.63 -8.54
C LYS A 2 -15.32 -8.46 -7.71
N LYS A 3 -15.71 -8.32 -6.44
CA LYS A 3 -15.21 -7.25 -5.54
C LYS A 3 -13.72 -7.42 -5.19
N VAL A 4 -13.33 -8.61 -4.72
CA VAL A 4 -11.93 -8.92 -4.35
C VAL A 4 -11.00 -8.77 -5.55
N GLY A 5 -11.40 -9.21 -6.75
CA GLY A 5 -10.60 -9.02 -7.96
C GLY A 5 -10.37 -7.54 -8.31
N MET A 6 -11.38 -6.68 -8.11
CA MET A 6 -11.21 -5.23 -8.32
C MET A 6 -10.30 -4.60 -7.25
N LEU A 7 -10.44 -4.99 -5.98
CA LEU A 7 -9.57 -4.52 -4.91
C LEU A 7 -8.11 -4.93 -5.15
N ALA A 8 -7.88 -6.16 -5.64
CA ALA A 8 -6.55 -6.61 -6.03
C ALA A 8 -5.98 -5.78 -7.18
N LEU A 9 -6.79 -5.48 -8.21
CA LEU A 9 -6.37 -4.61 -9.30
C LEU A 9 -6.03 -3.19 -8.79
N ILE A 10 -6.84 -2.64 -7.88
CA ILE A 10 -6.57 -1.32 -7.27
C ILE A 10 -5.25 -1.35 -6.49
N GLY A 11 -5.02 -2.38 -5.67
CA GLY A 11 -3.78 -2.53 -4.91
C GLY A 11 -2.55 -2.65 -5.81
N PHE A 12 -2.66 -3.42 -6.90
CA PHE A 12 -1.60 -3.53 -7.89
C PHE A 12 -1.30 -2.19 -8.58
N ILE A 13 -2.32 -1.49 -9.09
CA ILE A 13 -2.14 -0.19 -9.75
C ILE A 13 -1.55 0.84 -8.78
N ALA A 14 -2.07 0.92 -7.55
CA ALA A 14 -1.56 1.85 -6.55
C ALA A 14 -0.11 1.52 -6.14
N GLY A 15 0.25 0.23 -6.07
CA GLY A 15 1.62 -0.21 -5.82
C GLY A 15 2.58 0.27 -6.91
N LEU A 16 2.19 0.12 -8.19
CA LEU A 16 2.97 0.66 -9.31
C LEU A 16 3.12 2.18 -9.26
N VAL A 17 2.07 2.91 -8.86
CA VAL A 17 2.14 4.36 -8.65
C VAL A 17 3.16 4.70 -7.56
N MET A 18 3.15 3.99 -6.43
CA MET A 18 4.11 4.22 -5.35
C MET A 18 5.55 3.89 -5.79
N ILE A 19 5.78 2.79 -6.50
CA ILE A 19 7.09 2.45 -7.08
C ILE A 19 7.60 3.59 -7.96
N ALA A 20 6.76 4.11 -8.86
CA ALA A 20 7.15 5.19 -9.77
C ALA A 20 7.50 6.47 -9.00
N VAL A 21 6.69 6.85 -8.02
CA VAL A 21 6.92 8.06 -7.20
C VAL A 21 8.20 7.93 -6.38
N MET A 22 8.40 6.80 -5.71
CA MET A 22 9.61 6.55 -4.93
C MET A 22 10.85 6.50 -5.82
N LYS A 23 10.73 6.02 -7.06
CA LYS A 23 11.84 6.04 -8.03
C LYS A 23 12.23 7.46 -8.41
N VAL A 24 11.25 8.34 -8.65
CA VAL A 24 11.49 9.76 -8.91
C VAL A 24 12.15 10.43 -7.70
N ILE A 25 11.67 10.15 -6.49
CA ILE A 25 12.27 10.67 -5.26
C ILE A 25 13.74 10.23 -5.16
N GLN A 26 14.03 8.95 -5.38
CA GLN A 26 15.41 8.44 -5.39
C GLN A 26 16.28 9.17 -6.41
N TRP A 27 15.80 9.41 -7.63
CA TRP A 27 16.56 10.12 -8.66
C TRP A 27 16.85 11.58 -8.32
N VAL A 28 15.90 12.27 -7.66
CA VAL A 28 16.03 13.69 -7.35
C VAL A 28 16.82 13.93 -6.07
N THR A 29 16.66 13.06 -5.06
CA THR A 29 17.22 13.26 -3.71
C THR A 29 18.43 12.39 -3.42
N GLY A 30 18.58 11.26 -4.13
CA GLY A 30 19.53 10.21 -3.79
C GLY A 30 19.10 9.32 -2.62
N SER A 31 17.95 9.60 -1.98
CA SER A 31 17.49 8.84 -0.81
C SER A 31 17.31 7.34 -1.13
N PRO A 32 17.79 6.44 -0.25
CA PRO A 32 17.67 5.00 -0.44
C PRO A 32 16.28 4.45 -0.11
N ALA A 33 15.31 5.26 0.30
CA ALA A 33 13.96 4.81 0.67
C ALA A 33 13.25 3.96 -0.41
N TYR A 34 13.59 4.14 -1.69
CA TYR A 34 13.10 3.31 -2.79
C TYR A 34 13.53 1.84 -2.68
N VAL A 35 14.73 1.57 -2.17
CA VAL A 35 15.27 0.20 -2.01
C VAL A 35 14.41 -0.61 -1.05
N LEU A 36 13.95 0.03 0.03
CA LEU A 36 13.12 -0.58 1.07
C LEU A 36 11.80 -1.17 0.53
N LEU A 37 11.29 -0.68 -0.61
CA LEU A 37 10.06 -1.21 -1.21
C LEU A 37 10.14 -2.69 -1.54
N PHE A 38 11.35 -3.15 -1.88
CA PHE A 38 11.61 -4.50 -2.36
C PHE A 38 12.40 -5.32 -1.34
N ASN A 39 12.61 -4.80 -0.14
CA ASN A 39 13.38 -5.47 0.87
C ASN A 39 12.54 -6.55 1.58
N PHE A 40 13.12 -7.72 1.77
CA PHE A 40 12.53 -8.87 2.45
C PHE A 40 13.59 -9.70 3.20
N ASP A 41 14.81 -9.17 3.37
CA ASP A 41 15.95 -9.88 3.94
C ASP A 41 15.75 -10.28 5.41
N TYR A 42 14.94 -9.52 6.14
CA TYR A 42 14.53 -9.78 7.52
C TYR A 42 13.53 -10.95 7.65
N ILE A 43 13.10 -11.59 6.56
CA ILE A 43 12.18 -12.74 6.57
C ILE A 43 12.97 -14.04 6.42
N PRO A 44 13.19 -14.85 7.49
CA PRO A 44 14.14 -15.96 7.47
C PRO A 44 13.87 -17.05 6.42
N VAL A 45 12.62 -17.23 6.00
CA VAL A 45 12.25 -18.28 5.03
C VAL A 45 12.40 -17.78 3.59
N VAL A 46 12.24 -16.47 3.35
CA VAL A 46 12.14 -15.89 2.00
C VAL A 46 13.44 -15.19 1.59
N ASN A 47 14.29 -14.81 2.54
CA ASN A 47 15.54 -14.08 2.30
C ASN A 47 16.60 -14.81 1.47
N THR A 48 16.42 -16.11 1.21
CA THR A 48 17.30 -16.92 0.35
C THR A 48 16.71 -17.19 -1.04
N TRP A 49 15.52 -16.67 -1.33
CA TRP A 49 14.82 -16.96 -2.58
C TRP A 49 15.36 -16.10 -3.73
N GLU A 50 15.47 -16.72 -4.90
CA GLU A 50 16.01 -16.11 -6.12
C GLU A 50 15.02 -16.24 -7.29
N PRO A 51 15.02 -15.30 -8.26
CA PRO A 51 15.88 -14.13 -8.32
C PRO A 51 15.41 -12.98 -7.42
N VAL A 52 16.32 -12.37 -6.63
CA VAL A 52 16.00 -11.33 -5.61
C VAL A 52 15.08 -10.23 -6.14
N TRP A 53 15.35 -9.71 -7.35
CA TRP A 53 14.56 -8.62 -7.94
C TRP A 53 13.08 -9.00 -8.14
N LEU A 54 12.81 -10.25 -8.52
CA LEU A 54 11.45 -10.73 -8.77
C LEU A 54 10.75 -11.01 -7.44
N VAL A 55 11.44 -11.65 -6.50
CA VAL A 55 10.91 -11.95 -5.18
C VAL A 55 10.53 -10.66 -4.46
N GLY A 56 11.42 -9.66 -4.46
CA GLY A 56 11.14 -8.34 -3.86
C GLY A 56 9.98 -7.63 -4.53
N PHE A 57 9.91 -7.65 -5.87
CA PHE A 57 8.78 -7.08 -6.62
C PHE A 57 7.46 -7.78 -6.28
N MET A 58 7.45 -9.12 -6.20
CA MET A 58 6.26 -9.89 -5.83
C MET A 58 5.85 -9.63 -4.38
N PHE A 59 6.79 -9.65 -3.44
CA PHE A 59 6.57 -9.37 -2.03
C PHE A 59 5.90 -8.00 -1.84
N HIS A 60 6.44 -6.98 -2.52
CA HIS A 60 5.88 -5.65 -2.53
C HIS A 60 4.41 -5.62 -3.01
N ASN A 61 4.15 -6.16 -4.20
CA ASN A 61 2.83 -6.10 -4.82
C ASN A 61 1.80 -6.94 -4.07
N ILE A 62 2.18 -8.11 -3.55
CA ILE A 62 1.31 -8.97 -2.73
C ILE A 62 0.92 -8.22 -1.45
N THR A 63 1.87 -7.56 -0.79
CA THR A 63 1.60 -6.77 0.42
C THR A 63 0.66 -5.59 0.12
N CYS A 64 0.86 -4.90 -1.01
CA CYS A 64 -0.07 -3.86 -1.48
C CYS A 64 -1.48 -4.41 -1.68
N ILE A 65 -1.63 -5.51 -2.42
CA ILE A 65 -2.92 -6.16 -2.69
C ILE A 65 -3.62 -6.58 -1.39
N ALA A 66 -2.90 -7.31 -0.54
CA ALA A 66 -3.43 -7.83 0.72
C ALA A 66 -3.89 -6.68 1.63
N SER A 67 -3.07 -5.64 1.79
CA SER A 67 -3.39 -4.50 2.64
C SER A 67 -4.65 -3.75 2.16
N VAL A 68 -4.82 -3.56 0.84
CA VAL A 68 -6.01 -2.90 0.28
C VAL A 68 -7.27 -3.70 0.54
N VAL A 69 -7.22 -5.02 0.33
CA VAL A 69 -8.35 -5.91 0.61
C VAL A 69 -8.72 -5.85 2.09
N VAL A 70 -7.75 -6.01 2.97
CA VAL A 70 -7.96 -6.01 4.42
C VAL A 70 -8.53 -4.67 4.88
N LEU A 71 -7.87 -3.55 4.55
CA LEU A 71 -8.28 -2.24 5.00
C LEU A 71 -9.65 -1.84 4.46
N TYR A 72 -9.97 -2.16 3.21
CA TYR A 72 -11.32 -1.95 2.67
C TYR A 72 -12.40 -2.63 3.52
N TYR A 73 -12.19 -3.89 3.88
CA TYR A 73 -13.16 -4.64 4.70
C TYR A 73 -13.16 -4.18 6.16
N MET A 74 -12.05 -3.68 6.70
CA MET A 74 -12.00 -3.07 8.04
C MET A 74 -12.76 -1.75 8.11
N LEU A 75 -12.78 -0.96 7.04
CA LEU A 75 -13.49 0.34 7.00
C LEU A 75 -15.00 0.19 6.77
N ARG A 76 -15.43 -0.92 6.19
CA ARG A 76 -16.84 -1.19 5.85
C ARG A 76 -17.81 -1.12 7.04
N PRO A 77 -17.53 -1.75 8.21
CA PRO A 77 -18.42 -1.64 9.37
C PRO A 77 -18.68 -0.20 9.83
N PHE A 78 -17.78 0.72 9.50
CA PHE A 78 -17.87 2.15 9.85
C PHE A 78 -18.44 3.02 8.71
N GLY A 79 -18.75 2.44 7.53
CA GLY A 79 -19.17 3.20 6.35
C GLY A 79 -18.08 4.13 5.79
N MET A 80 -16.81 3.82 6.07
CA MET A 80 -15.65 4.67 5.75
C MET A 80 -14.89 4.19 4.50
N GLU A 81 -15.28 3.07 3.88
CA GLU A 81 -14.59 2.45 2.75
C GLU A 81 -14.55 3.30 1.48
N ASN A 82 -15.38 4.34 1.39
CA ASN A 82 -15.41 5.28 0.27
C ASN A 82 -14.75 6.64 0.61
N GLN A 83 -14.24 6.81 1.82
CA GLN A 83 -13.53 8.01 2.24
C GLN A 83 -12.05 7.85 1.94
N ILE A 84 -11.39 8.89 1.42
CA ILE A 84 -9.96 8.82 1.07
C ILE A 84 -9.08 8.96 2.33
N ALA A 85 -9.50 9.82 3.28
CA ALA A 85 -8.70 10.17 4.46
C ALA A 85 -8.27 8.95 5.32
N PRO A 86 -9.12 7.93 5.57
CA PRO A 86 -8.71 6.76 6.35
C PRO A 86 -7.60 5.95 5.66
N TYR A 87 -7.61 5.85 4.33
CA TYR A 87 -6.53 5.18 3.59
C TYR A 87 -5.22 5.94 3.73
N ILE A 88 -5.23 7.27 3.53
CA ILE A 88 -4.03 8.10 3.71
C ILE A 88 -3.50 7.95 5.14
N ALA A 89 -4.36 8.08 6.16
CA ALA A 89 -3.95 8.00 7.55
C ALA A 89 -3.34 6.64 7.91
N VAL A 90 -4.05 5.55 7.61
CA VAL A 90 -3.60 4.20 7.97
C VAL A 90 -2.31 3.83 7.23
N TYR A 91 -2.20 4.14 5.93
CA TYR A 91 -0.98 3.83 5.20
C TYR A 91 0.19 4.71 5.59
N SER A 92 -0.02 6.00 5.90
CA SER A 92 1.07 6.86 6.38
C SER A 92 1.59 6.40 7.74
N ILE A 93 0.68 6.16 8.69
CA ILE A 93 1.05 5.69 10.04
C ILE A 93 1.68 4.30 9.96
N GLY A 94 1.02 3.37 9.26
CA GLY A 94 1.49 2.00 9.08
C GLY A 94 2.83 1.95 8.34
N GLY A 95 2.99 2.72 7.27
CA GLY A 95 4.24 2.85 6.53
C GLY A 95 5.36 3.41 7.42
N GLY A 96 5.11 4.50 8.14
CA GLY A 96 6.07 5.07 9.08
C GLY A 96 6.50 4.09 10.17
N LEU A 97 5.59 3.24 10.67
CA LEU A 97 5.90 2.17 11.60
C LEU A 97 6.67 1.02 10.93
N LEU A 98 6.31 0.64 9.71
CA LEU A 98 7.00 -0.41 8.94
C LEU A 98 8.46 -0.07 8.66
N PHE A 99 8.81 1.22 8.62
CA PHE A 99 10.21 1.64 8.50
C PHE A 99 11.08 1.07 9.62
N SER A 100 10.53 0.81 10.81
CA SER A 100 11.30 0.20 11.92
C SER A 100 11.88 -1.17 11.60
N LEU A 101 11.37 -1.87 10.57
CA LEU A 101 11.93 -3.14 10.11
C LEU A 101 13.33 -2.98 9.51
N THR A 102 13.76 -1.77 9.15
CA THR A 102 15.15 -1.53 8.71
C THR A 102 16.15 -1.84 9.81
N ALA A 103 15.77 -1.78 11.09
CA ALA A 103 16.61 -2.20 12.21
C ALA A 103 16.91 -3.72 12.22
N LEU A 104 16.16 -4.51 11.43
CA LEU A 104 16.35 -5.96 11.27
C LEU A 104 17.03 -6.31 9.95
N SER A 105 17.42 -5.31 9.16
CA SER A 105 17.94 -5.48 7.81
C SER A 105 19.39 -5.00 7.72
N GLU A 106 20.18 -5.64 6.86
CA GLU A 106 21.51 -5.16 6.48
C GLU A 106 21.46 -4.26 5.22
N GLN A 107 20.29 -4.17 4.58
CA GLN A 107 20.05 -3.33 3.40
C GLN A 107 19.68 -1.90 3.82
N PRO A 108 20.02 -0.89 2.99
CA PRO A 108 19.62 0.48 3.26
C PRO A 108 18.10 0.68 3.13
N PRO A 109 17.52 1.72 3.77
CA PRO A 109 18.14 2.72 4.64
C PRO A 109 18.51 2.19 6.02
N ASP A 110 19.43 2.88 6.71
CA ASP A 110 19.66 2.69 8.14
C ASP A 110 18.41 3.11 8.94
N PHE A 111 18.17 2.47 10.09
CA PHE A 111 17.06 2.81 10.98
C PHE A 111 17.05 4.28 11.44
N SER A 112 18.22 4.89 11.57
CA SER A 112 18.39 6.29 11.97
C SER A 112 18.30 7.29 10.81
N ASP A 113 18.11 6.82 9.57
CA ASP A 113 17.97 7.68 8.39
C ASP A 113 16.60 8.39 8.38
N GLY A 114 16.56 9.55 9.01
CA GLY A 114 15.36 10.38 9.11
C GLY A 114 14.86 10.91 7.77
N GLU A 115 15.74 11.13 6.78
CA GLU A 115 15.32 11.57 5.46
C GLU A 115 14.60 10.44 4.72
N ALA A 116 15.18 9.25 4.71
CA ALA A 116 14.54 8.07 4.12
C ALA A 116 13.21 7.75 4.80
N TRP A 117 13.10 7.92 6.12
CA TRP A 117 11.84 7.77 6.86
C TRP A 117 10.75 8.74 6.37
N ILE A 118 11.09 10.02 6.16
CA ILE A 118 10.16 11.02 5.62
C ILE A 118 9.68 10.61 4.22
N TRP A 119 10.61 10.30 3.31
CA TRP A 119 10.25 9.92 1.93
C TRP A 119 9.44 8.64 1.87
N TRP A 120 9.79 7.64 2.67
CA TRP A 120 9.05 6.40 2.82
C TRP A 120 7.60 6.64 3.28
N THR A 121 7.44 7.47 4.31
CA THR A 121 6.13 7.81 4.88
C THR A 121 5.27 8.59 3.89
N LEU A 122 5.86 9.56 3.17
CA LEU A 122 5.18 10.30 2.10
C LEU A 122 4.80 9.39 0.92
N GLY A 123 5.66 8.44 0.54
CA GLY A 123 5.33 7.41 -0.46
C GLY A 123 4.08 6.62 -0.08
N HIS A 124 3.96 6.25 1.19
CA HIS A 124 2.77 5.56 1.69
C HIS A 124 1.53 6.44 1.78
N ALA A 125 1.68 7.74 2.05
CA ALA A 125 0.58 8.70 1.95
C ALA A 125 0.05 8.78 0.51
N VAL A 126 0.94 8.81 -0.48
CA VAL A 126 0.59 8.79 -1.91
C VAL A 126 -0.10 7.47 -2.29
N PHE A 127 0.40 6.33 -1.79
CA PHE A 127 -0.26 5.04 -1.96
C PHE A 127 -1.70 5.06 -1.41
N GLY A 128 -1.89 5.55 -0.18
CA GLY A 128 -3.22 5.65 0.42
C GLY A 128 -4.16 6.60 -0.32
N TRP A 129 -3.63 7.70 -0.85
CA TRP A 129 -4.40 8.61 -1.71
C TRP A 129 -4.83 7.91 -3.01
N ALA A 130 -3.92 7.18 -3.68
CA ALA A 130 -4.21 6.45 -4.91
C ALA A 130 -5.26 5.35 -4.68
N VAL A 131 -5.11 4.55 -3.62
CA VAL A 131 -6.07 3.52 -3.22
C VAL A 131 -7.45 4.12 -2.95
N GLY A 132 -7.52 5.11 -2.06
CA GLY A 132 -8.79 5.74 -1.70
C GLY A 132 -9.48 6.41 -2.89
N GLY A 133 -8.72 7.06 -3.76
CA GLY A 133 -9.22 7.68 -4.99
C GLY A 133 -9.79 6.65 -5.98
N LEU A 134 -9.08 5.55 -6.20
CA LEU A 134 -9.52 4.46 -7.09
C LEU A 134 -10.76 3.75 -6.54
N ILE A 135 -10.81 3.46 -5.23
CA ILE A 135 -11.98 2.86 -4.59
C ILE A 135 -13.19 3.80 -4.68
N LYS A 136 -13.01 5.09 -4.36
CA LYS A 136 -14.08 6.08 -4.45
C LYS A 136 -14.65 6.17 -5.86
N ARG A 137 -13.78 6.15 -6.88
CA ARG A 137 -14.18 6.14 -8.29
C ARG A 137 -14.93 4.86 -8.66
N TRP A 138 -14.42 3.70 -8.24
CA TRP A 138 -15.05 2.41 -8.48
C TRP A 138 -16.45 2.29 -7.86
N ILE A 139 -16.62 2.66 -6.60
CA ILE A 139 -17.93 2.62 -5.92
C ILE A 139 -18.93 3.55 -6.59
N SER A 140 -18.47 4.76 -6.98
CA SER A 140 -19.30 5.76 -7.65
C SER A 140 -19.77 5.29 -9.03
N SER A 141 -18.88 4.68 -9.83
CA SER A 141 -19.21 4.21 -11.19
C SER A 141 -20.02 2.92 -11.23
N SER A 142 -19.87 2.05 -10.23
CA SER A 142 -20.53 0.74 -10.19
C SER A 142 -21.93 0.76 -9.58
N GLY A 143 -22.38 1.91 -9.05
CA GLY A 143 -23.67 2.04 -8.36
C GLY A 143 -23.79 1.12 -7.13
N LEU A 144 -22.67 0.60 -6.60
CA LEU A 144 -22.64 -0.35 -5.47
C LEU A 144 -23.38 0.21 -4.25
N ARG A 145 -23.23 1.52 -4.00
CA ARG A 145 -23.92 2.23 -2.91
C ARG A 145 -25.45 2.17 -3.04
N ARG A 146 -25.98 2.29 -4.27
CA ARG A 146 -27.43 2.23 -4.53
C ARG A 146 -27.98 0.83 -4.29
N LYS A 147 -27.21 -0.21 -4.62
CA LYS A 147 -27.63 -1.62 -4.45
C LYS A 147 -27.63 -2.05 -2.98
N GLU A 148 -26.63 -1.64 -2.19
CA GLU A 148 -26.57 -1.98 -0.76
C GLU A 148 -27.63 -1.21 0.06
N PHE A 149 -27.89 0.06 -0.25
CA PHE A 149 -28.97 0.81 0.40
C PHE A 149 -30.36 0.19 0.14
N VAL A 150 -30.61 -0.33 -1.07
CA VAL A 150 -31.86 -1.00 -1.41
C VAL A 150 -31.99 -2.37 -0.74
N SER A 151 -30.90 -3.11 -0.50
CA SER A 151 -30.99 -4.41 0.17
C SER A 151 -31.22 -4.30 1.67
N ILE A 152 -30.64 -3.29 2.33
CA ILE A 152 -30.85 -3.06 3.77
C ILE A 152 -32.29 -2.62 4.05
N ASN A 153 -32.89 -1.80 3.19
CA ASN A 153 -34.28 -1.34 3.35
C ASN A 153 -35.35 -2.34 2.86
N ARG A 154 -34.94 -3.56 2.48
CA ARG A 154 -35.84 -4.65 2.05
C ARG A 154 -35.77 -5.89 2.96
N ALA A 155 -34.96 -5.84 4.01
CA ALA A 155 -34.87 -6.85 5.05
C ALA A 155 -35.57 -6.33 6.32
#